data_AF-A0ABD5QEU1-F1
#
_entry.id   AF-A0ABD5QEU1-F1
#
_cell.length_a   1.000
_cell.length_b   1.000
_cell.length_c   1.000
_cell.angle_alpha   90.00
_cell.angle_beta   90.00
_cell.angle_gamma   90.00
#
_symmetry.space_group_name_H-M   'P 1'
#
loop_
_entity.id
_entity.type
_entity.pdbx_description
1 polymer ?
#
loop_
_entity_poly.entity_id
_entity_poly.type
_entity_poly.pdbx_seq_one_letter_code
_entity_poly.pdbx_strand_id
1 'polypeptide(L)'
;MVDRAPIAVGLVLGAAVPSIVYADGYWDPQLMAVLGLTWAVSGWLIARNWRMMREAPERWGALYALLVVGVPGFGIHADLPLSGDLWDVLRLLVIGALAGAVALGMETARPESHREESRVTTPAD
;
A
#
# COMPACT_ATOMS: atom_id res chain seq x y z
N MET A 1 -22.04 4.75 -7.40
CA MET A 1 -20.98 5.71 -7.83
C MET A 1 -19.66 5.20 -7.27
N VAL A 2 -18.60 5.12 -8.07
CA VAL A 2 -17.27 4.73 -7.59
C VAL A 2 -16.76 5.83 -6.67
N ASP A 3 -16.40 5.49 -5.44
CA ASP A 3 -15.74 6.43 -4.54
C ASP A 3 -14.37 6.81 -5.13
N ARG A 4 -14.21 8.09 -5.46
CA ARG A 4 -13.01 8.61 -6.12
C ARG A 4 -11.91 8.95 -5.12
N ALA A 5 -12.24 9.10 -3.83
CA ALA A 5 -11.28 9.49 -2.81
C ALA A 5 -10.10 8.51 -2.69
N PRO A 6 -10.31 7.17 -2.66
CA PRO A 6 -9.20 6.23 -2.62
C PRO A 6 -8.30 6.30 -3.86
N ILE A 7 -8.89 6.49 -5.04
CA ILE A 7 -8.13 6.60 -6.29
C ILE A 7 -7.26 7.85 -6.27
N ALA A 8 -7.80 8.97 -5.78
CA ALA A 8 -7.05 10.21 -5.62
C ALA A 8 -5.87 10.06 -4.65
N VAL A 9 -6.07 9.38 -3.51
CA VAL A 9 -4.98 9.10 -2.56
C VAL A 9 -3.89 8.26 -3.20
N GLY A 10 -4.26 7.21 -3.94
CA GLY A 10 -3.30 6.42 -4.71
C GLY A 10 -2.51 7.28 -5.68
N LEU A 11 -3.18 8.03 -6.55
CA LEU A 11 -2.51 8.90 -7.54
C LEU A 11 -1.57 9.93 -6.88
N VAL A 12 -1.98 10.56 -5.78
CA VAL A 12 -1.15 11.51 -5.05
C VAL A 12 0.11 10.83 -4.52
N LEU A 13 -0.01 9.68 -3.86
CA LEU A 13 1.15 8.95 -3.33
C LEU A 13 2.06 8.42 -4.44
N GLY A 14 1.46 7.90 -5.52
CA GLY A 14 2.19 7.40 -6.69
C GLY A 14 2.94 8.49 -7.47
N ALA A 15 2.49 9.75 -7.41
CA ALA A 15 3.23 10.87 -7.97
C ALA A 15 4.25 11.45 -6.98
N ALA A 16 3.86 11.62 -5.71
CA ALA A 16 4.68 12.30 -4.71
C ALA A 16 5.98 11.54 -4.39
N VAL A 17 5.90 10.23 -4.14
CA VAL A 17 7.07 9.45 -3.72
C VAL A 17 8.19 9.43 -4.77
N PRO A 18 7.95 9.07 -6.04
CA PRO A 18 9.01 9.16 -7.06
C PRO A 18 9.45 10.61 -7.34
N SER A 19 8.58 11.61 -7.16
CA SER A 19 8.99 13.02 -7.32
C SER A 19 9.99 13.47 -6.25
N ILE A 20 9.85 12.99 -5.01
CA ILE A 20 10.80 13.26 -3.92
C ILE A 20 12.16 12.62 -4.26
N VAL A 21 12.15 11.34 -4.65
CA VAL A 21 13.37 10.64 -5.03
C VAL A 21 14.06 11.30 -6.24
N TYR A 22 13.28 11.78 -7.20
CA TYR A 22 13.80 12.53 -8.33
C TYR A 22 14.44 13.86 -7.90
N ALA A 23 13.83 14.58 -6.96
CA ALA A 23 14.36 15.83 -6.42
C ALA A 23 15.68 15.63 -5.66
N ASP A 24 15.89 14.45 -5.07
CA ASP A 24 17.16 14.05 -4.43
C ASP A 24 18.26 13.68 -5.43
N GLY A 25 17.99 13.75 -6.74
CA GLY A 25 18.98 13.58 -7.81
C GLY A 25 19.08 12.17 -8.38
N TYR A 26 18.26 11.23 -7.90
CA TYR A 26 18.23 9.88 -8.43
C TYR A 26 17.43 9.80 -9.74
N TRP A 27 18.04 9.25 -10.79
CA TRP A 27 17.47 9.21 -12.14
C TRP A 27 17.57 7.83 -12.79
N ASP A 28 16.70 6.92 -12.37
CA ASP A 28 16.37 5.71 -13.11
C ASP A 28 14.87 5.72 -13.45
N PRO A 29 14.48 5.94 -14.72
CA PRO A 29 13.07 6.07 -15.10
C PRO A 29 12.29 4.76 -14.92
N GLN A 30 12.93 3.59 -15.04
CA GLN A 30 12.25 2.31 -14.84
C GLN A 30 11.94 2.11 -13.36
N LEU A 31 12.92 2.39 -12.49
CA LEU A 31 12.71 2.28 -11.05
C LEU A 31 11.69 3.31 -10.55
N MET A 32 11.70 4.53 -11.09
CA MET A 32 10.71 5.57 -10.74
C MET A 32 9.29 5.17 -11.16
N ALA A 33 9.12 4.56 -12.33
CA ALA A 33 7.82 4.08 -12.79
C ALA A 33 7.28 2.96 -11.88
N VAL A 34 8.14 2.00 -11.53
CA VAL A 34 7.78 0.91 -10.61
C VAL A 34 7.43 1.46 -9.23
N LEU A 35 8.27 2.34 -8.68
CA LEU A 35 8.05 2.98 -7.38
C LEU A 35 6.71 3.74 -7.35
N GLY A 36 6.45 4.55 -8.37
CA GLY A 36 5.20 5.29 -8.48
C GLY A 36 3.97 4.38 -8.56
N LEU A 37 4.05 3.30 -9.36
CA LEU A 37 2.96 2.33 -9.47
C LEU A 37 2.72 1.58 -8.15
N THR A 38 3.79 1.17 -7.46
CA THR A 38 3.70 0.50 -6.16
C THR A 38 3.02 1.39 -5.13
N TRP A 39 3.41 2.66 -5.03
CA TRP A 39 2.79 3.61 -4.10
C TRP A 39 1.37 4.01 -4.52
N ALA A 40 1.08 4.07 -5.82
CA ALA A 40 -0.27 4.31 -6.31
C ALA A 40 -1.25 3.21 -5.90
N VAL A 41 -0.88 1.95 -6.16
CA VAL A 41 -1.71 0.79 -5.81
C VAL A 41 -1.84 0.66 -4.30
N SER A 42 -0.74 0.80 -3.56
CA SER A 42 -0.74 0.66 -2.10
C SER A 42 -1.55 1.76 -1.42
N GLY A 43 -1.36 3.01 -1.85
CA GLY A 43 -2.13 4.16 -1.36
C GLY A 43 -3.63 4.00 -1.61
N TRP A 44 -4.00 3.56 -2.82
CA TRP A 44 -5.38 3.26 -3.16
C TRP A 44 -5.98 2.16 -2.28
N LEU A 45 -5.27 1.04 -2.10
CA LEU A 45 -5.72 -0.08 -1.28
C LEU A 45 -5.86 0.32 0.19
N ILE A 46 -4.92 1.07 0.75
CA ILE A 46 -4.97 1.55 2.14
C ILE A 46 -6.18 2.46 2.33
N ALA A 47 -6.38 3.44 1.44
CA ALA A 47 -7.52 4.34 1.52
C ALA A 47 -8.86 3.60 1.39
N ARG A 48 -8.94 2.62 0.49
CA ARG A 48 -10.13 1.77 0.30
C ARG A 48 -10.42 0.83 1.48
N ASN A 49 -9.38 0.44 2.22
CA ASN A 49 -9.48 -0.44 3.39
C ASN A 49 -9.37 0.32 4.72
N TRP A 50 -9.38 1.66 4.68
CA TRP A 50 -9.16 2.52 5.84
C TRP A 50 -10.11 2.21 7.00
N ARG A 51 -11.36 1.86 6.70
CA ARG A 51 -12.35 1.51 7.71
C ARG A 51 -11.93 0.30 8.55
N MET A 52 -11.37 -0.74 7.93
CA MET A 52 -10.92 -1.94 8.64
C MET A 52 -9.73 -1.65 9.54
N MET A 53 -8.82 -0.78 9.10
CA MET A 53 -7.69 -0.36 9.90
C MET A 53 -8.12 0.40 11.17
N ARG A 54 -9.21 1.19 11.08
CA ARG A 54 -9.82 1.85 12.24
C ARG A 54 -10.62 0.91 13.14
N GLU A 55 -11.28 -0.10 12.56
CA GLU A 55 -12.13 -1.04 13.31
C GLU A 55 -11.31 -2.08 14.09
N ALA A 56 -10.13 -2.46 13.59
CA ALA A 56 -9.24 -3.41 14.26
C ALA A 56 -7.78 -2.93 14.26
N PRO A 57 -7.48 -1.81 14.97
CA PRO A 57 -6.15 -1.19 14.97
C PRO A 57 -5.09 -2.08 15.60
N GLU A 58 -5.45 -2.89 16.60
CA GLU A 58 -4.50 -3.81 17.25
C GLU A 58 -3.99 -4.88 16.27
N ARG A 59 -4.83 -5.36 15.35
CA ARG A 59 -4.44 -6.39 14.37
C ARG A 59 -3.73 -5.77 13.17
N TRP A 60 -4.40 -4.83 12.50
CA TRP A 60 -3.91 -4.26 11.25
C TRP A 60 -2.86 -3.18 11.46
N GLY A 61 -2.97 -2.39 12.53
CA GLY A 61 -1.95 -1.43 12.92
C GLY A 61 -0.67 -2.11 13.40
N ALA A 62 -0.76 -3.20 14.18
CA ALA A 62 0.43 -3.96 14.56
C ALA A 62 1.09 -4.64 13.35
N LEU A 63 0.31 -5.24 12.44
CA LEU A 63 0.83 -5.80 11.19
C LEU A 63 1.51 -4.72 10.33
N TYR A 64 0.88 -3.54 10.21
CA TYR A 64 1.46 -2.42 9.49
C TYR A 64 2.77 -1.96 10.15
N ALA A 65 2.80 -1.75 11.46
CA ALA A 65 4.01 -1.35 12.17
C ALA A 65 5.12 -2.40 12.02
N LEU A 66 4.82 -3.68 12.23
CA LEU A 66 5.79 -4.76 12.14
C LEU A 66 6.37 -4.90 10.72
N LEU A 67 5.50 -4.93 9.71
CA LEU A 67 5.93 -5.16 8.34
C LEU A 67 6.49 -3.90 7.71
N VAL A 68 5.75 -2.79 7.74
CA VAL A 68 6.09 -1.58 6.99
C VAL A 68 7.19 -0.76 7.67
N VAL A 69 7.27 -0.77 9.01
CA VAL A 69 8.32 -0.05 9.76
C VAL A 69 9.46 -0.99 10.14
N GLY A 70 9.13 -2.18 10.64
CA GLY A 70 10.13 -3.14 11.12
C GLY A 70 11.01 -3.72 10.01
N VAL A 71 10.42 -4.26 8.93
CA VAL A 71 11.20 -4.97 7.90
C VAL A 71 12.19 -4.06 7.17
N PRO A 72 11.81 -2.84 6.72
CA PRO A 72 12.76 -1.94 6.04
C PRO A 72 13.80 -1.34 6.99
N GLY A 73 13.46 -1.18 8.28
CA GLY A 73 14.34 -0.66 9.31
C GLY A 73 15.40 -1.66 9.80
N PHE A 74 15.05 -2.94 9.86
CA PHE A 74 15.93 -3.98 10.44
C PHE A 74 16.36 -5.07 9.44
N GLY A 75 15.66 -5.24 8.32
CA GLY A 75 15.92 -6.32 7.34
C GLY A 75 16.87 -5.93 6.23
N ILE A 76 16.87 -4.66 5.80
CA ILE A 76 17.78 -4.19 4.77
C ILE A 76 19.09 -3.80 5.47
N HIS A 77 20.12 -4.61 5.28
CA HIS A 77 21.44 -4.39 5.88
C HIS A 77 22.23 -3.38 5.04
N ALA A 78 22.96 -2.47 5.69
CA ALA A 78 23.76 -1.45 5.02
C ALA A 78 24.99 -2.03 4.29
N ASP A 79 25.31 -3.31 4.53
CA ASP A 79 26.50 -3.98 3.98
C ASP A 79 26.34 -4.46 2.53
N LEU A 80 25.20 -4.19 1.89
CA LEU A 80 25.06 -4.46 0.46
C LEU A 80 25.92 -3.45 -0.33
N PRO A 81 26.67 -3.90 -1.36
CA PRO A 81 27.50 -3.04 -2.21
C PRO A 81 26.63 -2.25 -3.21
N LEU A 82 25.69 -1.47 -2.69
CA LEU A 82 24.82 -0.57 -3.45
C LEU A 82 25.24 0.87 -3.17
N SER A 83 25.02 1.77 -4.14
CA SER A 83 25.14 3.21 -3.87
C SER A 83 24.08 3.63 -2.85
N GLY A 84 24.42 4.61 -1.99
CA GLY A 84 23.52 5.09 -0.93
C GLY A 84 22.13 5.47 -1.45
N ASP A 85 22.08 6.14 -2.61
CA ASP A 85 20.82 6.59 -3.22
C ASP A 85 19.93 5.40 -3.65
N LEU A 86 20.51 4.37 -4.29
CA LEU A 86 19.76 3.18 -4.71
C LEU A 86 19.18 2.44 -3.50
N TRP A 87 19.92 2.47 -2.40
CA TRP A 87 19.57 1.81 -1.15
C TRP A 87 18.31 2.46 -0.53
N ASP A 88 18.20 3.79 -0.56
CA ASP A 88 17.01 4.52 -0.10
C ASP A 88 15.79 4.31 -1.01
N VAL A 89 15.98 4.28 -2.33
CA VAL A 89 14.89 3.98 -3.27
C VAL A 89 14.35 2.56 -3.06
N LEU A 90 15.24 1.60 -2.80
CA LEU A 90 14.85 0.23 -2.53
C LEU A 90 14.09 0.12 -1.19
N ARG A 91 14.52 0.85 -0.15
CA ARG A 91 13.76 0.99 1.11
C ARG A 91 12.34 1.46 0.83
N LEU A 92 12.17 2.54 0.06
CA LEU A 92 10.86 3.10 -0.26
C LEU A 92 9.99 2.13 -1.08
N LEU A 93 10.60 1.36 -1.98
CA LEU A 93 9.90 0.33 -2.75
C LEU A 93 9.38 -0.79 -1.85
N VAL A 94 10.23 -1.29 -0.94
CA VAL A 94 9.86 -2.34 0.03
C VAL A 94 8.77 -1.86 0.98
N ILE A 95 8.88 -0.63 1.51
CA ILE A 95 7.84 0.00 2.33
C ILE A 95 6.50 0.01 1.59
N GLY A 96 6.49 0.52 0.35
CA GLY A 96 5.28 0.56 -0.47
C GLY A 96 4.69 -0.82 -0.69
N ALA A 97 5.50 -1.80 -1.10
CA ALA A 97 5.05 -3.17 -1.34
C ALA A 97 4.44 -3.83 -0.09
N LEU A 98 5.07 -3.68 1.07
CA LEU A 98 4.56 -4.21 2.34
C LEU A 98 3.26 -3.52 2.77
N ALA A 99 3.16 -2.20 2.57
CA ALA A 99 1.95 -1.45 2.85
C ALA A 99 0.78 -1.93 1.96
N GLY A 100 1.06 -2.19 0.67
CA GLY A 100 0.11 -2.81 -0.25
C GLY A 100 -0.29 -4.23 0.16
N ALA A 101 0.66 -5.05 0.61
CA ALA A 101 0.40 -6.42 1.07
C ALA A 101 -0.51 -6.45 2.31
N VAL A 102 -0.27 -5.57 3.29
CA VAL A 102 -1.16 -5.42 4.46
C VAL A 102 -2.56 -5.01 4.02
N ALA A 103 -2.66 -4.06 3.08
CA ALA A 103 -3.96 -3.60 2.58
C ALA A 103 -4.72 -4.66 1.76
N LEU A 104 -4.01 -5.48 0.99
CA LEU A 104 -4.59 -6.67 0.36
C LEU A 104 -5.06 -7.69 1.40
N GLY A 105 -4.28 -7.93 2.46
CA GLY A 105 -4.66 -8.80 3.56
C GLY A 105 -5.93 -8.33 4.28
N MET A 106 -6.11 -7.02 4.42
CA MET A 106 -7.38 -6.45 4.91
C MET A 106 -8.54 -6.75 3.97
N GLU A 107 -8.34 -6.61 2.66
CA GLU A 107 -9.38 -6.84 1.66
C GLU A 107 -9.80 -8.32 1.59
N THR A 108 -8.86 -9.26 1.72
CA THR A 108 -9.18 -10.70 1.75
C THR A 108 -9.82 -11.15 3.07
N ALA A 109 -9.59 -10.42 4.16
CA ALA A 109 -10.17 -10.72 5.47
C ALA A 109 -11.62 -10.22 5.63
N ARG A 110 -12.21 -9.54 4.62
CA ARG A 110 -13.62 -9.14 4.65
C ARG A 110 -14.50 -10.39 4.66
N PRO A 111 -15.35 -10.62 5.69
CA PRO A 111 -16.28 -11.73 5.69
C PRO A 111 -17.24 -11.63 4.49
N GLU A 112 -17.48 -12.74 3.80
CA GLU A 112 -18.38 -12.82 2.62
C GLU A 112 -19.87 -12.56 2.93
N SER A 113 -20.22 -12.22 4.18
CA SER A 113 -21.60 -12.11 4.67
C SER A 113 -22.45 -10.97 4.05
N HIS A 114 -21.86 -10.10 3.23
CA HIS A 114 -22.62 -9.08 2.49
C HIS A 114 -22.97 -9.47 1.04
N ARG A 115 -22.62 -10.68 0.57
CA ARG A 115 -22.95 -11.13 -0.79
C ARG A 115 -24.24 -11.92 -0.89
N GLU A 116 -24.76 -12.46 0.21
CA GLU A 116 -25.97 -13.29 0.20
C GLU A 116 -27.27 -12.51 0.44
N GLU A 117 -27.24 -11.36 1.12
CA GLU A 117 -28.47 -10.63 1.47
C GLU A 117 -29.16 -9.96 0.27
N SER A 118 -28.45 -9.72 -0.84
CA SER A 118 -29.05 -9.15 -2.06
C SER A 118 -29.62 -10.22 -3.01
N ARG A 119 -29.46 -11.51 -2.72
CA ARG A 119 -29.97 -12.61 -3.58
C ARG A 119 -31.25 -13.26 -3.03
N VAL A 120 -31.68 -12.89 -1.82
CA VAL A 120 -32.83 -13.50 -1.13
C VAL A 120 -33.98 -12.49 -0.96
N THR A 121 -34.20 -11.64 -1.96
CA THR A 121 -35.45 -10.87 -2.10
C THR A 121 -36.02 -11.04 -3.51
N THR A 122 -36.29 -12.28 -3.89
CA THR A 122 -37.39 -12.56 -4.82
C THR A 122 -38.48 -13.21 -3.98
N PRO A 123 -39.55 -12.48 -3.62
CA PRO A 123 -40.74 -13.12 -3.04
C PRO A 123 -41.32 -14.07 -4.09
N ALA A 124 -41.71 -15.26 -3.63
CA ALA A 124 -42.53 -16.18 -4.39
C ALA A 124 -43.93 -15.59 -4.62
N ASP A 125 -44.40 -15.61 -5.87
CA ASP A 125 -45.76 -16.01 -6.32
C ASP A 125 -46.00 -15.56 -7.78
#